data_AF-A0A7Y5R2A5-F1
#
_entry.id   AF-A0A7Y5R2A5-F1
#
_cell.length_a   1.000
_cell.length_b   1.000
_cell.length_c   1.000
_cell.angle_alpha   90.00
_cell.angle_beta   90.00
_cell.angle_gamma   90.00
#
_symmetry.space_group_name_H-M   'P 1'
#
loop_
_entity.id
_entity.type
_entity.pdbx_description
1 polymer ?
#
loop_
_entity_poly.entity_id
_entity_poly.type
_entity_poly.pdbx_seq_one_letter_code
_entity_poly.pdbx_strand_id
1 'polypeptide(L)'
;MQDKMVRIGVFYDGNYFLHVSNFYNYDHPRKKRVSISGLHEFIRNQIAEEERTDVRLCQIVDAHYFRGRLNAQEAAQRGDTLYWDRVFDDILMSVGVTTHYLPVKSIFGRREEKGIDVWLALEAYEQAFYKRFDVIVLIASDGDYVPLVRKLNTIGTRVMVLSWDFEYTTEAGKRMITRTSQDLLEEVSYPVAMHEIIDNRLKRNDPLINNIFVQTESRKQPIIVEEIDEDTKISEVLSLKNGFGFIKYPNNNLFFHYSSVVDSDFNDLKEGDRVSFVVGKNDEGQNIATNVKVLEPSDDVPVDEEEYL
;
A
#
# COMPACT_ATOMS: atom_id res chain seq x y z
N MET A 1 6.90 -18.43 35.32
CA MET A 1 7.80 -18.16 34.19
C MET A 1 7.74 -16.68 33.93
N GLN A 2 8.88 -16.02 33.76
CA GLN A 2 8.90 -14.60 33.44
C GLN A 2 8.45 -14.47 31.98
N ASP A 3 7.36 -13.75 31.73
CA ASP A 3 6.82 -13.56 30.39
C ASP A 3 7.85 -12.83 29.53
N LYS A 4 8.57 -13.61 28.70
CA LYS A 4 9.66 -13.14 27.86
C LYS A 4 9.05 -12.51 26.60
N MET A 5 9.49 -11.29 26.29
CA MET A 5 9.14 -10.60 25.04
C MET A 5 9.54 -11.47 23.83
N VAL A 6 8.62 -11.63 22.88
CA VAL A 6 8.85 -12.32 21.60
C VAL A 6 9.35 -11.30 20.58
N ARG A 7 10.59 -11.46 20.14
CA ARG A 7 11.27 -10.57 19.17
C ARG A 7 10.98 -11.06 17.76
N ILE A 8 10.26 -10.26 16.99
CA ILE A 8 9.82 -10.59 15.63
C ILE A 8 10.64 -9.78 14.62
N GLY A 9 11.23 -10.45 13.64
CA GLY A 9 11.81 -9.84 12.44
C GLY A 9 10.93 -10.09 11.23
N VAL A 10 10.59 -9.07 10.44
CA VAL A 10 9.73 -9.20 9.26
C VAL A 10 10.51 -8.93 7.98
N PHE A 11 10.49 -9.84 7.01
CA PHE A 11 11.24 -9.73 5.75
C PHE A 11 10.30 -9.91 4.57
N TYR A 12 10.23 -8.88 3.73
CA TYR A 12 9.37 -8.85 2.56
C TYR A 12 10.18 -9.13 1.28
N ASP A 13 9.78 -10.16 0.55
CA ASP A 13 10.01 -10.21 -0.89
C ASP A 13 9.10 -9.16 -1.53
N GLY A 14 9.70 -8.04 -1.92
CA GLY A 14 8.96 -6.87 -2.38
C GLY A 14 8.31 -7.08 -3.74
N ASN A 15 8.91 -7.89 -4.62
CA ASN A 15 8.29 -8.20 -5.91
C ASN A 15 7.06 -9.10 -5.71
N TYR A 16 7.19 -10.14 -4.89
CA TYR A 16 6.06 -10.98 -4.50
C TYR A 16 4.94 -10.17 -3.84
N PHE A 17 5.27 -9.34 -2.83
CA PHE A 17 4.30 -8.51 -2.13
C PHE A 17 3.61 -7.49 -3.05
N LEU A 18 4.33 -6.93 -4.02
CA LEU A 18 3.76 -6.05 -5.03
C LEU A 18 2.68 -6.77 -5.86
N HIS A 19 2.93 -8.01 -6.28
CA HIS A 19 1.95 -8.82 -7.00
C HIS A 19 0.72 -9.12 -6.15
N VAL A 20 0.90 -9.47 -4.87
CA VAL A 20 -0.20 -9.66 -3.91
C VAL A 20 -1.03 -8.38 -3.79
N SER A 21 -0.40 -7.24 -3.54
CA SER A 21 -1.12 -5.98 -3.38
C SER A 21 -1.85 -5.56 -4.65
N ASN A 22 -1.29 -5.84 -5.83
CA ASN A 22 -1.94 -5.53 -7.10
C ASN A 22 -3.15 -6.44 -7.35
N PHE A 23 -3.03 -7.74 -7.08
CA PHE A 23 -4.15 -8.66 -7.16
C PHE A 23 -5.33 -8.19 -6.30
N TYR A 24 -5.09 -7.82 -5.04
CA TYR A 24 -6.17 -7.35 -4.17
C TYR A 24 -6.81 -6.02 -4.61
N ASN A 25 -6.02 -5.15 -5.26
CA ASN A 25 -6.48 -3.87 -5.73
C ASN A 25 -7.28 -3.97 -7.04
N TYR A 26 -6.82 -4.80 -7.98
CA TYR A 26 -7.35 -4.82 -9.35
C TYR A 26 -8.23 -6.02 -9.67
N ASP A 27 -8.03 -7.17 -9.04
CA ASP A 27 -8.71 -8.42 -9.44
C ASP A 27 -9.64 -8.95 -8.34
N HIS A 28 -9.26 -8.76 -7.08
CA HIS A 28 -10.04 -9.24 -5.95
C HIS A 28 -11.30 -8.39 -5.70
N PRO A 29 -12.43 -8.98 -5.26
CA PRO A 29 -13.66 -8.25 -4.92
C PRO A 29 -13.51 -7.14 -3.87
N ARG A 30 -12.43 -7.17 -3.06
CA ARG A 30 -12.16 -6.15 -2.05
C ARG A 30 -11.74 -4.81 -2.66
N LYS A 31 -11.06 -4.81 -3.81
CA LYS A 31 -10.57 -3.61 -4.51
C LYS A 31 -9.81 -2.64 -3.59
N LYS A 32 -8.95 -3.18 -2.73
CA LYS A 32 -8.17 -2.41 -1.75
C LYS A 32 -6.75 -2.94 -1.67
N ARG A 33 -5.78 -2.03 -1.51
CA ARG A 33 -4.37 -2.39 -1.27
C ARG A 33 -4.17 -2.93 0.14
N VAL A 34 -3.15 -3.75 0.29
CA VAL A 34 -2.71 -4.29 1.59
C VAL A 34 -1.98 -3.18 2.35
N SER A 35 -2.41 -2.94 3.59
CA SER A 35 -1.79 -2.05 4.55
C SER A 35 -0.63 -2.75 5.26
N ILE A 36 0.56 -2.16 5.21
CA ILE A 36 1.75 -2.72 5.89
C ILE A 36 1.57 -2.65 7.42
N SER A 37 1.05 -1.55 7.94
CA SER A 37 0.78 -1.39 9.37
C SER A 37 -0.28 -2.39 9.85
N GLY A 38 -1.35 -2.58 9.07
CA GLY A 38 -2.38 -3.57 9.36
C GLY A 38 -1.87 -5.01 9.31
N LEU A 39 -1.00 -5.31 8.33
CA LEU A 39 -0.36 -6.62 8.22
C LEU A 39 0.58 -6.88 9.41
N HIS A 40 1.34 -5.87 9.86
CA HIS A 40 2.17 -5.95 11.07
C HIS A 40 1.32 -6.22 12.32
N GLU A 41 0.16 -5.58 12.46
CA GLU A 41 -0.78 -5.84 13.55
C GLU A 41 -1.30 -7.29 13.50
N PHE A 42 -1.70 -7.77 12.33
CA PHE A 42 -2.10 -9.16 12.11
C PHE A 42 -0.99 -10.13 12.51
N ILE A 43 0.25 -9.91 12.05
CA ILE A 43 1.42 -10.73 12.38
C ILE A 43 1.60 -10.86 13.89
N ARG A 44 1.54 -9.75 14.63
CA ARG A 44 1.71 -9.77 16.09
C ARG A 44 0.64 -10.60 16.79
N ASN A 45 -0.60 -10.51 16.33
CA ASN A 45 -1.71 -11.28 16.87
C ASN A 45 -1.59 -12.77 16.52
N GLN A 46 -1.25 -13.10 15.27
CA GLN A 46 -1.04 -14.49 14.86
C GLN A 46 0.10 -15.14 15.64
N ILE A 47 1.24 -14.46 15.80
CA ILE A 47 2.37 -15.00 16.58
C ILE A 47 1.99 -15.12 18.06
N ALA A 48 1.21 -14.18 18.61
CA ALA A 48 0.75 -14.30 20.00
C ALA A 48 -0.10 -15.55 20.24
N GLU A 49 -0.95 -15.90 19.27
CA GLU A 49 -1.77 -17.12 19.31
C GLU A 49 -0.90 -18.39 19.24
N GLU A 50 0.03 -18.46 18.29
CA GLU A 50 0.93 -19.62 18.12
C GLU A 50 1.85 -19.81 19.35
N GLU A 51 2.38 -18.72 19.88
CA GLU A 51 3.30 -18.72 21.03
C GLU A 51 2.58 -18.74 22.38
N ARG A 52 1.25 -18.66 22.38
CA ARG A 52 0.40 -18.61 23.58
C ARG A 52 0.86 -17.53 24.57
N THR A 53 1.13 -16.34 24.05
CA THR A 53 1.57 -15.18 24.81
C THR A 53 0.67 -13.97 24.59
N ASP A 54 0.86 -12.92 25.37
CA ASP A 54 0.14 -11.67 25.19
C ASP A 54 0.68 -10.91 23.97
N VAL A 55 -0.20 -10.37 23.12
CA VAL A 55 0.15 -9.57 21.93
C VAL A 55 1.06 -8.39 22.28
N ARG A 56 0.95 -7.84 23.50
CA ARG A 56 1.80 -6.76 24.01
C ARG A 56 3.26 -7.19 24.18
N LEU A 57 3.54 -8.48 24.29
CA LEU A 57 4.88 -9.05 24.37
C LEU A 57 5.44 -9.47 23.01
N CYS A 58 4.60 -9.58 21.98
CA CYS A 58 5.01 -9.78 20.61
C CYS A 58 5.41 -8.44 19.98
N GLN A 59 6.71 -8.20 19.79
CA GLN A 59 7.21 -6.94 19.26
C GLN A 59 7.95 -7.16 17.95
N ILE A 60 7.53 -6.46 16.90
CA ILE A 60 8.31 -6.34 15.67
C ILE A 60 9.47 -5.42 16.00
N VAL A 61 10.65 -6.02 16.16
CA VAL A 61 11.88 -5.32 16.52
C VAL A 61 12.64 -4.85 15.28
N ASP A 62 12.30 -5.39 14.11
CA ASP A 62 12.95 -5.07 12.85
C ASP A 62 12.09 -5.49 11.66
N ALA A 63 12.10 -4.71 10.59
CA ALA A 63 11.39 -5.03 9.36
C ALA A 63 12.20 -4.58 8.13
N HIS A 64 12.24 -5.42 7.10
CA HIS A 64 13.05 -5.21 5.91
C HIS A 64 12.25 -5.49 4.64
N TYR A 65 12.39 -4.62 3.64
CA TYR A 65 11.71 -4.73 2.34
C TYR A 65 12.72 -4.75 1.19
N PHE A 66 12.72 -5.82 0.39
CA PHE A 66 13.70 -6.05 -0.67
C PHE A 66 13.05 -5.97 -2.04
N ARG A 67 13.55 -5.11 -2.93
CA ARG A 67 12.94 -4.95 -4.26
C ARG A 67 13.94 -4.53 -5.33
N GLY A 68 13.74 -5.00 -6.56
CA GLY A 68 14.40 -4.41 -7.73
C GLY A 68 13.82 -3.04 -8.10
N ARG A 69 14.69 -2.06 -8.37
CA ARG A 69 14.29 -0.73 -8.87
C ARG A 69 14.74 -0.48 -10.29
N LEU A 70 13.86 0.12 -11.08
CA LEU A 70 14.22 0.66 -12.38
C LEU A 70 15.14 1.86 -12.17
N ASN A 71 16.03 2.10 -13.13
CA ASN A 71 16.76 3.35 -13.16
C ASN A 71 15.80 4.52 -13.44
N ALA A 72 16.23 5.74 -13.10
CA ALA A 72 15.40 6.94 -13.21
C ALA A 72 14.87 7.18 -14.64
N GLN A 73 15.66 6.88 -15.67
CA GLN A 73 15.26 7.07 -17.06
C GLN A 73 14.11 6.13 -17.47
N GLU A 74 14.24 4.84 -17.14
CA GLU A 74 13.21 3.85 -17.41
C GLU A 74 11.93 4.07 -16.57
N ALA A 75 12.09 4.53 -15.33
CA ALA A 75 10.97 4.86 -14.47
C ALA A 75 10.20 6.09 -14.97
N ALA A 76 10.90 7.14 -15.42
CA ALA A 76 10.28 8.34 -15.98
C ALA A 76 9.48 8.07 -17.26
N GLN A 77 9.91 7.09 -18.06
CA GLN A 77 9.18 6.65 -19.25
C GLN A 77 7.86 5.94 -18.93
N ARG A 78 7.65 5.51 -17.68
CA ARG A 78 6.46 4.80 -17.20
C ARG A 78 5.49 5.73 -16.44
N GLY A 79 5.51 7.02 -16.77
CA GLY A 79 4.64 8.03 -16.16
C GLY A 79 4.99 8.24 -14.68
N ASP A 80 3.98 8.20 -13.81
CA ASP A 80 4.10 8.59 -12.40
C ASP A 80 4.81 7.55 -11.51
N THR A 81 5.52 6.58 -12.09
CA THR A 81 6.19 5.50 -11.34
C THR A 81 7.13 6.04 -10.27
N LEU A 82 7.90 7.09 -10.59
CA LEU A 82 8.83 7.74 -9.64
C LEU A 82 8.11 8.33 -8.42
N TYR A 83 6.97 8.96 -8.63
CA TYR A 83 6.16 9.53 -7.56
C TYR A 83 5.59 8.42 -6.67
N TRP A 84 5.03 7.37 -7.25
CA TRP A 84 4.45 6.27 -6.48
C TRP A 84 5.48 5.45 -5.72
N ASP A 85 6.67 5.25 -6.29
CA ASP A 85 7.78 4.62 -5.56
C ASP A 85 8.20 5.46 -4.34
N ARG A 86 8.16 6.80 -4.45
CA ARG A 86 8.41 7.73 -3.33
C ARG A 86 7.31 7.65 -2.27
N VAL A 87 6.04 7.70 -2.66
CA VAL A 87 4.90 7.57 -1.74
C VAL A 87 4.97 6.24 -0.99
N PHE A 88 5.33 5.17 -1.69
CA PHE A 88 5.49 3.86 -1.07
C PHE A 88 6.69 3.81 -0.10
N ASP A 89 7.81 4.46 -0.43
CA ASP A 89 8.94 4.64 0.49
C ASP A 89 8.53 5.40 1.77
N ASP A 90 7.72 6.45 1.65
CA ASP A 90 7.24 7.23 2.79
C ASP A 90 6.36 6.36 3.70
N ILE A 91 5.51 5.50 3.13
CA ILE A 91 4.72 4.51 3.88
C ILE A 91 5.65 3.53 4.62
N LEU A 92 6.62 2.93 3.92
CA LEU A 92 7.57 1.99 4.53
C LEU A 92 8.35 2.64 5.67
N MET A 93 8.83 3.87 5.45
CA MET A 93 9.55 4.66 6.45
C MET A 93 8.68 4.96 7.68
N SER A 94 7.41 5.34 7.48
CA SER A 94 6.48 5.65 8.57
C SER A 94 6.20 4.45 9.48
N VAL A 95 6.28 3.22 8.93
CA VAL A 95 6.07 1.96 9.67
C VAL A 95 7.39 1.42 10.26
N GLY A 96 8.53 2.05 9.94
CA GLY A 96 9.86 1.62 10.40
C GLY A 96 10.43 0.44 9.62
N VAL A 97 10.07 0.30 8.33
CA VAL A 97 10.59 -0.74 7.45
C VAL A 97 11.83 -0.26 6.71
N THR A 98 12.94 -0.98 6.84
CA THR A 98 14.21 -0.69 6.15
C THR A 98 14.15 -1.21 4.72
N THR A 99 14.45 -0.35 3.75
CA THR A 99 14.37 -0.70 2.33
C THR A 99 15.73 -1.11 1.75
N HIS A 100 15.74 -2.17 0.95
CA HIS A 100 16.92 -2.71 0.26
C HIS A 100 16.64 -2.76 -1.24
N TYR A 101 17.38 -1.97 -2.01
CA TYR A 101 17.13 -1.80 -3.44
C TYR A 101 18.32 -2.24 -4.29
N LEU A 102 18.05 -3.10 -5.27
CA LEU A 102 19.00 -3.44 -6.33
C LEU A 102 18.49 -2.93 -7.68
N PRO A 103 19.39 -2.51 -8.59
CA PRO A 103 18.97 -2.10 -9.92
C PRO A 103 18.47 -3.31 -10.72
N VAL A 104 17.28 -3.20 -11.30
CA VAL A 104 16.80 -4.16 -12.31
C VAL A 104 17.65 -4.00 -13.57
N LYS A 105 18.18 -5.11 -14.07
CA LYS A 105 18.97 -5.10 -15.30
C LYS A 105 18.11 -5.60 -16.46
N SER A 106 18.15 -4.88 -17.58
CA SER A 106 17.60 -5.35 -18.85
C SER A 106 18.72 -6.03 -19.63
N ILE A 107 18.67 -7.36 -19.76
CA ILE A 107 19.63 -8.14 -20.53
C ILE A 107 18.86 -8.79 -21.68
N PHE A 108 19.27 -8.51 -22.93
CA PHE A 108 18.59 -8.99 -24.16
C PHE A 108 17.07 -8.69 -24.20
N GLY A 109 16.65 -7.54 -23.68
CA GLY A 109 15.24 -7.13 -23.67
C GLY A 109 14.37 -7.82 -22.61
N ARG A 110 14.94 -8.75 -21.82
CA ARG A 110 14.29 -9.34 -20.66
C ARG A 110 14.78 -8.63 -19.40
N ARG A 111 13.83 -8.18 -18.58
CA ARG A 111 14.11 -7.61 -17.26
C ARG A 111 14.35 -8.75 -16.30
N GLU A 112 15.49 -8.71 -15.62
CA GLU A 112 15.83 -9.66 -14.58
C GLU A 112 16.20 -8.90 -13.31
N GLU A 113 15.45 -9.17 -12.24
CA GLU A 113 15.88 -8.87 -10.88
C GLU A 113 16.81 -10.00 -10.47
N LYS A 114 18.11 -9.73 -10.37
CA LYS A 114 19.11 -10.74 -10.01
C LYS A 114 19.74 -10.41 -8.67
N GLY A 115 19.66 -11.36 -7.74
CA GLY A 115 20.37 -11.32 -6.47
C GLY A 115 19.64 -10.62 -5.33
N ILE A 116 18.42 -10.11 -5.55
CA ILE A 116 17.64 -9.49 -4.48
C ILE A 116 17.21 -10.54 -3.43
N ASP A 117 16.81 -11.72 -3.89
CA ASP A 117 16.42 -12.85 -3.02
C ASP A 117 17.62 -13.38 -2.22
N VAL A 118 18.80 -13.39 -2.85
CA VAL A 118 20.06 -13.75 -2.19
C VAL A 118 20.39 -12.74 -1.09
N TRP A 119 20.24 -11.44 -1.36
CA TRP A 119 20.45 -10.41 -0.35
C TRP A 119 19.42 -10.54 0.79
N LEU A 120 18.15 -10.75 0.48
CA LEU A 120 17.12 -11.02 1.49
C LEU A 120 17.54 -12.17 2.40
N ALA A 121 17.97 -13.30 1.83
CA ALA A 121 18.38 -14.46 2.61
C ALA A 121 19.62 -14.18 3.50
N LEU A 122 20.63 -13.47 2.96
CA LEU A 122 21.83 -13.12 3.73
C LEU A 122 21.50 -12.15 4.87
N GLU A 123 20.74 -11.10 4.59
CA GLU A 123 20.33 -10.10 5.58
C GLU A 123 19.45 -10.72 6.67
N ALA A 124 18.47 -11.55 6.29
CA ALA A 124 17.59 -12.23 7.25
C ALA A 124 18.38 -13.14 8.19
N TYR A 125 19.32 -13.93 7.67
CA TYR A 125 20.16 -14.79 8.49
C TYR A 125 21.11 -13.99 9.40
N GLU A 126 21.73 -12.93 8.87
CA GLU A 126 22.63 -12.07 9.63
C GLU A 126 21.90 -11.35 10.77
N GLN A 127 20.76 -10.73 10.48
CA GLN A 127 19.95 -10.05 11.49
C GLN A 127 19.41 -11.04 12.54
N ALA A 128 19.00 -12.26 12.14
CA ALA A 128 18.59 -13.29 13.10
C ALA A 128 19.70 -13.60 14.11
N PHE A 129 20.95 -13.71 13.63
CA PHE A 129 22.09 -13.99 14.47
C PHE A 129 22.40 -12.85 15.46
N TYR A 130 22.43 -11.61 14.98
CA TYR A 130 22.77 -10.45 15.83
C TYR A 130 21.62 -10.01 16.75
N LYS A 131 20.41 -9.88 16.19
CA LYS A 131 19.24 -9.38 16.91
C LYS A 131 18.50 -10.47 17.69
N ARG A 132 18.85 -11.74 17.50
CA ARG A 132 18.29 -12.91 18.20
C ARG A 132 16.77 -12.90 18.15
N PHE A 133 16.21 -12.91 16.94
CA PHE A 133 14.77 -13.01 16.77
C PHE A 133 14.28 -14.36 17.28
N ASP A 134 13.17 -14.35 18.01
CA ASP A 134 12.47 -15.58 18.42
C ASP A 134 11.66 -16.12 17.22
N VAL A 135 11.08 -15.22 16.41
CA VAL A 135 10.34 -15.54 15.19
C VAL A 135 10.77 -14.63 14.04
N ILE A 136 11.06 -15.22 12.87
CA ILE A 136 11.15 -14.50 11.60
C ILE A 136 9.87 -14.71 10.80
N VAL A 137 9.34 -13.65 10.24
CA VAL A 137 8.20 -13.68 9.31
C VAL A 137 8.73 -13.39 7.91
N LEU A 138 8.52 -14.34 6.99
CA LEU A 138 8.82 -14.19 5.58
C LEU A 138 7.53 -13.97 4.80
N ILE A 139 7.46 -12.87 4.06
CA ILE A 139 6.40 -12.62 3.08
C ILE A 139 6.98 -12.99 1.72
N ALA A 140 6.84 -14.26 1.36
CA ALA A 140 7.44 -14.86 0.17
C ALA A 140 6.65 -16.10 -0.28
N SER A 141 6.81 -16.50 -1.54
CA SER A 141 6.22 -17.74 -2.08
C SER A 141 7.21 -18.74 -2.65
N ASP A 142 8.48 -18.37 -2.80
CA ASP A 142 9.48 -19.16 -3.53
C ASP A 142 10.16 -20.24 -2.66
N GLY A 143 10.35 -21.43 -3.24
CA GLY A 143 11.08 -22.54 -2.62
C GLY A 143 12.58 -22.26 -2.44
N ASP A 144 13.14 -21.27 -3.15
CA ASP A 144 14.54 -20.87 -3.03
C ASP A 144 14.91 -20.37 -1.61
N TYR A 145 13.93 -20.04 -0.78
CA TYR A 145 14.13 -19.67 0.63
C TYR A 145 14.25 -20.88 1.58
N VAL A 146 14.01 -22.12 1.15
CA VAL A 146 14.14 -23.32 2.01
C VAL A 146 15.51 -23.44 2.70
N PRO A 147 16.66 -23.19 2.03
CA PRO A 147 17.97 -23.20 2.69
C PRO A 147 18.09 -22.14 3.81
N LEU A 148 17.48 -20.96 3.64
CA LEU A 148 17.43 -19.93 4.68
C LEU A 148 16.66 -20.45 5.90
N VAL A 149 15.47 -21.02 5.68
CA VAL A 149 14.62 -21.55 6.77
C VAL A 149 15.39 -22.62 7.57
N ARG A 150 16.03 -23.57 6.89
CA ARG A 150 16.88 -24.58 7.53
C ARG A 150 17.96 -23.96 8.40
N LYS A 151 18.64 -22.93 7.87
CA LYS A 151 19.71 -22.21 8.60
C LYS A 151 19.17 -21.47 9.82
N LEU A 152 18.01 -20.82 9.73
CA LEU A 152 17.35 -20.15 10.87
C LEU A 152 16.94 -21.16 11.95
N ASN A 153 16.43 -22.32 11.56
CA ASN A 153 16.09 -23.39 12.49
C ASN A 153 17.33 -23.86 13.30
N THR A 154 18.54 -23.88 12.70
CA THR A 154 19.77 -24.28 13.42
C THR A 154 20.16 -23.35 14.58
N ILE A 155 19.72 -22.10 14.56
CA ILE A 155 19.97 -21.12 15.63
C ILE A 155 18.76 -20.94 16.57
N GLY A 156 17.72 -21.75 16.38
CA GLY A 156 16.52 -21.79 17.24
C GLY A 156 15.47 -20.71 16.94
N THR A 157 15.58 -20.02 15.80
CA THR A 157 14.58 -19.04 15.36
C THR A 157 13.46 -19.77 14.60
N ARG A 158 12.21 -19.64 15.04
CA ARG A 158 11.06 -20.16 14.29
C ARG A 158 10.79 -19.30 13.07
N VAL A 159 10.26 -19.90 12.02
CA VAL A 159 9.91 -19.19 10.80
C VAL A 159 8.41 -19.27 10.56
N MET A 160 7.79 -18.10 10.37
CA MET A 160 6.43 -17.94 9.87
C MET A 160 6.50 -17.53 8.41
N VAL A 161 5.71 -18.16 7.54
CA VAL A 161 5.54 -17.71 6.15
C VAL A 161 4.12 -17.24 5.95
N LEU A 162 3.96 -16.01 5.47
CA LEU A 162 2.69 -15.47 5.01
C LEU A 162 2.62 -15.63 3.50
N SER A 163 1.63 -16.40 3.02
CA SER A 163 1.52 -16.74 1.61
C SER A 163 0.12 -16.55 1.02
N TRP A 164 0.10 -16.25 -0.27
CA TRP A 164 -1.06 -16.02 -1.10
C TRP A 164 -0.95 -16.83 -2.39
N ASP A 165 -1.94 -17.68 -2.60
CA ASP A 165 -2.17 -18.34 -3.87
C ASP A 165 -3.35 -17.67 -4.56
N PHE A 166 -3.14 -17.22 -5.80
CA PHE A 166 -4.15 -16.50 -6.56
C PHE A 166 -3.97 -16.65 -8.06
N GLU A 167 -5.10 -16.52 -8.77
CA GLU A 167 -5.16 -16.54 -10.23
C GLU A 167 -5.95 -15.31 -10.70
N TYR A 168 -5.45 -14.67 -11.75
CA TYR A 168 -6.15 -13.58 -12.43
C TYR A 168 -5.86 -13.58 -13.93
N THR A 169 -6.73 -12.93 -14.69
CA THR A 169 -6.58 -12.80 -16.15
C THR A 169 -6.23 -11.36 -16.47
N THR A 170 -5.06 -11.17 -17.08
CA THR A 170 -4.62 -9.85 -17.56
C THR A 170 -5.53 -9.32 -18.69
N GLU A 171 -5.48 -8.02 -18.96
CA GLU A 171 -6.23 -7.39 -20.06
C GLU A 171 -5.92 -8.01 -21.43
N ALA A 172 -4.72 -8.55 -21.61
CA ALA A 172 -4.32 -9.29 -22.81
C ALA A 172 -4.88 -10.72 -22.89
N GLY A 173 -5.77 -11.13 -21.97
CA GLY A 173 -6.36 -12.46 -21.89
C GLY A 173 -5.41 -13.54 -21.35
N LYS A 174 -4.20 -13.19 -20.90
CA LYS A 174 -3.24 -14.14 -20.34
C LYS A 174 -3.57 -14.42 -18.88
N ARG A 175 -3.75 -15.69 -18.54
CA ARG A 175 -3.85 -16.19 -17.17
C ARG A 175 -2.51 -16.11 -16.45
N MET A 176 -2.51 -15.46 -15.30
CA MET A 176 -1.39 -15.37 -14.37
C MET A 176 -1.77 -16.15 -13.10
N ILE A 177 -0.88 -17.04 -12.67
CA ILE A 177 -1.09 -17.88 -11.50
C ILE A 177 0.13 -17.69 -10.59
N THR A 178 -0.12 -17.43 -9.32
CA THR A 178 0.89 -17.42 -8.27
C THR A 178 0.54 -18.54 -7.30
N ARG A 179 1.51 -19.42 -7.04
CA ARG A 179 1.39 -20.51 -6.07
C ARG A 179 2.63 -20.58 -5.20
N THR A 180 2.41 -20.88 -3.95
CA THR A 180 3.46 -21.03 -2.96
C THR A 180 4.12 -22.40 -3.06
N SER A 181 5.44 -22.44 -2.91
CA SER A 181 6.19 -23.69 -2.87
C SER A 181 5.77 -24.57 -1.70
N GLN A 182 5.43 -25.83 -1.97
CA GLN A 182 5.11 -26.80 -0.92
C GLN A 182 6.33 -27.09 -0.04
N ASP A 183 7.52 -27.22 -0.62
CA ASP A 183 8.76 -27.44 0.11
C ASP A 183 9.03 -26.32 1.13
N LEU A 184 8.67 -25.07 0.80
CA LEU A 184 8.77 -23.96 1.73
C LEU A 184 7.78 -24.10 2.89
N LEU A 185 6.52 -24.43 2.59
CA LEU A 185 5.46 -24.56 3.59
C LEU A 185 5.70 -25.73 4.55
N GLU A 186 6.32 -26.82 4.08
CA GLU A 186 6.66 -27.98 4.91
C GLU A 186 7.85 -27.74 5.85
N GLU A 187 8.77 -26.85 5.48
CA GLU A 187 10.00 -26.59 6.25
C GLU A 187 9.80 -25.54 7.37
N VAL A 188 8.79 -24.67 7.24
CA VAL A 188 8.56 -23.55 8.18
C VAL A 188 7.78 -23.99 9.42
N SER A 189 7.94 -23.24 10.51
CA SER A 189 7.23 -23.53 11.77
C SER A 189 5.75 -23.17 11.68
N TYR A 190 5.44 -22.02 11.05
CA TYR A 190 4.09 -21.46 10.98
C TYR A 190 3.73 -21.09 9.53
N PRO A 191 3.17 -22.02 8.74
CA PRO A 191 2.65 -21.70 7.42
C PRO A 191 1.28 -21.00 7.55
N VAL A 192 1.16 -19.78 7.02
CA VAL A 192 -0.06 -18.96 7.11
C VAL A 192 -0.56 -18.62 5.70
N ALA A 193 -1.58 -19.38 5.27
CA ALA A 193 -2.26 -19.17 3.99
C ALA A 193 -3.23 -17.97 4.09
N MET A 194 -2.72 -16.78 3.77
CA MET A 194 -3.44 -15.53 3.96
C MET A 194 -4.68 -15.41 3.08
N HIS A 195 -4.65 -15.95 1.87
CA HIS A 195 -5.82 -16.00 0.98
C HIS A 195 -7.00 -16.76 1.62
N GLU A 196 -6.74 -17.88 2.30
CA GLU A 196 -7.79 -18.62 3.01
C GLU A 196 -8.34 -17.84 4.20
N ILE A 197 -7.47 -17.18 4.97
CA ILE A 197 -7.86 -16.39 6.15
C ILE A 197 -8.69 -15.17 5.73
N ILE A 198 -8.21 -14.45 4.71
CA ILE A 198 -8.82 -13.22 4.20
C ILE A 198 -10.17 -13.51 3.55
N ASP A 199 -10.34 -14.63 2.84
CA ASP A 199 -11.58 -14.96 2.14
C ASP A 199 -12.54 -15.83 2.97
N ASN A 200 -12.16 -16.16 4.20
CA ASN A 200 -13.03 -16.85 5.14
C ASN A 200 -14.26 -16.00 5.49
N ARG A 201 -15.44 -16.45 5.05
CA ARG A 201 -16.72 -15.76 5.26
C ARG A 201 -17.07 -15.55 6.73
N LEU A 202 -16.62 -16.43 7.63
CA LEU A 202 -16.89 -16.32 9.06
C LEU A 202 -16.08 -15.19 9.71
N LYS A 203 -14.92 -14.85 9.15
CA LYS A 203 -14.03 -13.79 9.63
C LYS A 203 -14.21 -12.47 8.89
N ARG A 204 -15.27 -12.33 8.07
CA ARG A 204 -15.47 -11.13 7.23
C ARG A 204 -15.58 -9.83 8.03
N ASN A 205 -16.14 -9.89 9.23
CA ASN A 205 -16.30 -8.73 10.11
C ASN A 205 -15.19 -8.65 11.18
N ASP A 206 -14.16 -9.50 11.09
CA ASP A 206 -13.02 -9.45 12.01
C ASP A 206 -12.25 -8.14 11.77
N PRO A 207 -12.16 -7.24 12.77
CA PRO A 207 -11.42 -5.99 12.65
C PRO A 207 -9.96 -6.22 12.24
N LEU A 208 -9.34 -7.31 12.71
CA LEU A 208 -7.94 -7.62 12.41
C LEU A 208 -7.75 -7.90 10.91
N ILE A 209 -8.68 -8.63 10.30
CA ILE A 209 -8.65 -8.94 8.85
C ILE A 209 -8.97 -7.71 8.01
N ASN A 210 -9.89 -6.86 8.48
CA ASN A 210 -10.24 -5.63 7.79
C ASN A 210 -9.09 -4.61 7.82
N ASN A 211 -8.34 -4.53 8.93
CA ASN A 211 -7.19 -3.64 9.08
C ASN A 211 -6.01 -4.02 8.18
N ILE A 212 -5.91 -5.27 7.71
CA ILE A 212 -4.90 -5.68 6.71
C ILE A 212 -5.05 -4.88 5.40
N PHE A 213 -6.20 -4.27 5.15
CA PHE A 213 -6.42 -3.44 3.97
C PHE A 213 -6.39 -1.96 4.34
N VAL A 214 -5.96 -1.12 3.39
CA VAL A 214 -6.00 0.33 3.56
C VAL A 214 -7.45 0.73 3.85
N GLN A 215 -7.66 1.24 5.06
CA GLN A 215 -8.93 1.82 5.48
C GLN A 215 -9.08 3.10 4.66
N THR A 216 -10.12 3.16 3.84
CA THR A 216 -10.63 4.45 3.37
C THR A 216 -11.09 5.12 4.65
N GLU A 217 -10.43 6.19 5.10
CA GLU A 217 -10.92 6.92 6.26
C GLU A 217 -12.40 7.19 6.03
N SER A 218 -13.26 6.55 6.81
CA SER A 218 -14.60 7.05 7.02
C SER A 218 -14.36 8.47 7.52
N ARG A 219 -14.69 9.45 6.67
CA ARG A 219 -14.74 10.88 6.99
C ARG A 219 -14.95 11.02 8.48
N LYS A 220 -13.99 11.64 9.20
CA LYS A 220 -14.36 12.30 10.46
C LYS A 220 -15.64 13.06 10.12
N GLN A 221 -16.72 12.74 10.83
CA GLN A 221 -18.05 13.29 10.56
C GLN A 221 -17.88 14.79 10.26
N PRO A 222 -18.43 15.29 9.15
CA PRO A 222 -18.33 16.70 8.84
C PRO A 222 -18.89 17.44 10.05
N ILE A 223 -18.05 18.25 10.68
CA ILE A 223 -18.53 19.34 11.51
C ILE A 223 -19.37 20.16 10.54
N ILE A 224 -20.68 20.18 10.75
CA ILE A 224 -21.59 21.08 10.05
C ILE A 224 -21.13 22.49 10.44
N VAL A 225 -20.32 23.09 9.58
CA VAL A 225 -20.11 24.53 9.56
C VAL A 225 -20.98 25.02 8.41
N GLU A 226 -22.22 25.39 8.75
CA GLU A 226 -23.02 26.26 7.90
C GLU A 226 -22.35 27.64 7.92
N GLU A 227 -21.55 27.92 6.89
CA GLU A 227 -21.22 29.28 6.45
C GLU A 227 -20.66 29.16 5.03
N ILE A 228 -21.45 29.61 4.04
CA ILE A 228 -20.97 29.79 2.67
C ILE A 228 -20.11 31.05 2.71
N ASP A 229 -18.80 30.86 2.69
CA ASP A 229 -17.81 31.95 2.63
C ASP A 229 -17.88 32.63 1.27
N GLU A 230 -17.82 33.97 1.23
CA GLU A 230 -17.96 34.83 0.04
C GLU A 230 -16.91 34.54 -1.06
N ASP A 231 -15.90 33.73 -0.77
CA ASP A 231 -14.78 33.37 -1.67
C ASP A 231 -14.93 32.04 -2.43
N THR A 232 -16.10 31.39 -2.35
CA THR A 232 -16.37 30.15 -3.09
C THR A 232 -16.52 30.42 -4.59
N LYS A 233 -15.71 29.74 -5.42
CA LYS A 233 -15.74 29.87 -6.89
C LYS A 233 -16.23 28.59 -7.55
N ILE A 234 -16.78 28.70 -8.76
CA ILE A 234 -17.30 27.58 -9.54
C ILE A 234 -16.55 27.49 -10.86
N SER A 235 -16.17 26.28 -11.26
CA SER A 235 -15.59 26.01 -12.57
C SER A 235 -15.67 24.51 -12.90
N GLU A 236 -15.05 24.11 -14.01
CA GLU A 236 -15.06 22.73 -14.51
C GLU A 236 -13.73 22.04 -14.24
N VAL A 237 -13.80 20.74 -13.96
CA VAL A 237 -12.63 19.86 -13.93
C VAL A 237 -12.06 19.75 -15.34
N LEU A 238 -10.85 20.25 -15.52
CA LEU A 238 -10.14 20.24 -16.80
C LEU A 238 -9.52 18.88 -17.11
N SER A 239 -8.88 18.26 -16.11
CA SER A 239 -8.28 16.93 -16.27
C SER A 239 -8.16 16.21 -14.94
N LEU A 240 -8.27 14.89 -14.97
CA LEU A 240 -8.09 14.01 -13.82
C LEU A 240 -6.95 13.04 -14.06
N LYS A 241 -6.09 12.90 -13.06
CA LYS A 241 -4.98 11.95 -13.03
C LYS A 241 -5.05 11.13 -11.74
N ASN A 242 -4.18 10.14 -11.61
CA ASN A 242 -4.20 9.23 -10.47
C ASN A 242 -3.98 9.99 -9.13
N GLY A 243 -5.07 10.29 -8.42
CA GLY A 243 -5.06 10.95 -7.11
C GLY A 243 -5.05 12.49 -7.12
N PHE A 244 -5.14 13.15 -8.27
CA PHE A 244 -5.23 14.61 -8.32
C PHE A 244 -5.87 15.08 -9.63
N GLY A 245 -6.37 16.31 -9.65
CA GLY A 245 -6.95 16.93 -10.83
C GLY A 245 -6.58 18.39 -10.99
N PHE A 246 -7.04 18.96 -12.11
CA PHE A 246 -6.93 20.38 -12.39
C PHE A 246 -8.30 20.97 -12.66
N ILE A 247 -8.58 22.12 -12.06
CA ILE A 247 -9.79 22.92 -12.31
C ILE A 247 -9.42 24.08 -13.22
N LYS A 248 -10.26 24.35 -14.22
CA LYS A 248 -10.09 25.45 -15.15
C LYS A 248 -10.16 26.78 -14.40
N TYR A 249 -9.12 27.61 -14.47
CA TYR A 249 -9.08 28.90 -13.76
C TYR A 249 -8.29 29.94 -14.56
N PRO A 250 -8.65 31.24 -14.54
CA PRO A 250 -7.95 32.27 -15.29
C PRO A 250 -6.46 32.35 -14.94
N ASN A 251 -5.63 32.65 -15.95
CA ASN A 251 -4.15 32.74 -15.90
C ASN A 251 -3.40 31.41 -15.71
N ASN A 252 -3.86 30.51 -14.84
CA ASN A 252 -3.30 29.16 -14.71
C ASN A 252 -4.30 28.20 -14.05
N ASN A 253 -4.32 26.94 -14.48
CA ASN A 253 -5.24 25.94 -13.92
C ASN A 253 -4.87 25.61 -12.47
N LEU A 254 -5.89 25.41 -11.63
CA LEU A 254 -5.70 25.15 -10.21
C LEU A 254 -5.58 23.65 -9.95
N PHE A 255 -4.49 23.25 -9.30
CA PHE A 255 -4.28 21.89 -8.83
C PHE A 255 -5.15 21.60 -7.61
N PHE A 256 -5.75 20.40 -7.55
CA PHE A 256 -6.34 19.85 -6.33
C PHE A 256 -5.96 18.39 -6.15
N HIS A 257 -5.67 18.00 -4.92
CA HIS A 257 -5.39 16.62 -4.56
C HIS A 257 -6.69 15.89 -4.18
N TYR A 258 -6.74 14.55 -4.25
CA TYR A 258 -7.93 13.78 -3.86
C TYR A 258 -8.42 14.12 -2.45
N SER A 259 -7.50 14.47 -1.53
CA SER A 259 -7.83 14.87 -0.16
C SER A 259 -8.52 16.23 -0.05
N SER A 260 -8.51 17.03 -1.12
CA SER A 260 -9.18 18.32 -1.20
C SER A 260 -10.61 18.19 -1.73
N VAL A 261 -11.01 17.01 -2.23
CA VAL A 261 -12.39 16.71 -2.61
C VAL A 261 -13.19 16.41 -1.35
N VAL A 262 -14.28 17.15 -1.17
CA VAL A 262 -15.19 17.00 -0.06
C VAL A 262 -16.59 16.66 -0.58
N ASP A 263 -17.39 16.02 0.26
CA ASP A 263 -18.77 15.59 -0.06
C ASP A 263 -18.94 14.57 -1.20
N SER A 264 -17.93 14.32 -2.03
CA SER A 264 -17.88 13.22 -3.04
C SER A 264 -16.59 12.37 -2.95
N ASP A 265 -16.51 11.22 -3.65
CA ASP A 265 -15.26 10.46 -3.86
C ASP A 265 -14.52 11.01 -5.08
N PHE A 266 -13.18 11.13 -5.01
CA PHE A 266 -12.36 11.55 -6.15
C PHE A 266 -12.58 10.67 -7.38
N ASN A 267 -12.82 9.38 -7.20
CA ASN A 267 -13.02 8.42 -8.29
C ASN A 267 -14.35 8.60 -9.02
N ASP A 268 -15.30 9.35 -8.43
CA ASP A 268 -16.59 9.65 -9.04
C ASP A 268 -16.52 10.89 -9.95
N LEU A 269 -15.47 11.72 -9.80
CA LEU A 269 -15.29 12.88 -10.68
C LEU A 269 -14.93 12.46 -12.10
N LYS A 270 -15.39 13.26 -13.05
CA LYS A 270 -15.09 13.17 -14.48
C LYS A 270 -14.58 14.50 -15.00
N GLU A 271 -13.80 14.44 -16.07
CA GLU A 271 -13.42 15.64 -16.82
C GLU A 271 -14.68 16.31 -17.37
N GLY A 272 -14.82 17.61 -17.14
CA GLY A 272 -16.03 18.39 -17.45
C GLY A 272 -17.04 18.53 -16.32
N ASP A 273 -16.86 17.83 -15.18
CA ASP A 273 -17.76 18.01 -14.03
C ASP A 273 -17.65 19.43 -13.47
N ARG A 274 -18.79 20.02 -13.14
CA ARG A 274 -18.85 21.32 -12.47
C ARG A 274 -18.56 21.12 -10.99
N VAL A 275 -17.64 21.91 -10.46
CA VAL A 275 -17.21 21.87 -9.07
C VAL A 275 -17.19 23.27 -8.47
N SER A 276 -17.54 23.38 -7.19
CA SER A 276 -17.25 24.56 -6.37
C SER A 276 -15.98 24.34 -5.54
N PHE A 277 -15.19 25.39 -5.31
CA PHE A 277 -13.89 25.31 -4.65
C PHE A 277 -13.46 26.67 -4.08
N VAL A 278 -12.48 26.66 -3.18
CA VAL A 278 -11.83 27.86 -2.64
C VAL A 278 -10.35 27.88 -3.05
N VAL A 279 -9.84 29.05 -3.45
CA VAL A 279 -8.44 29.21 -3.84
C VAL A 279 -7.57 29.38 -2.59
N GLY A 280 -6.83 28.32 -2.24
CA GLY A 280 -5.83 28.34 -1.18
C GLY A 280 -4.41 28.52 -1.72
N LYS A 281 -3.42 28.51 -0.82
CA LYS A 281 -1.99 28.43 -1.18
C LYS A 281 -1.35 27.19 -0.57
N ASN A 282 -0.48 26.51 -1.30
CA ASN A 282 0.33 25.42 -0.77
C ASN A 282 1.54 25.95 0.02
N ASP A 283 2.33 25.04 0.60
CA ASP A 283 3.54 25.37 1.37
C ASP A 283 4.61 26.13 0.56
N GLU A 284 4.51 26.08 -0.77
CA GLU A 284 5.38 26.81 -1.72
C GLU A 284 4.78 28.16 -2.17
N GLY A 285 3.62 28.55 -1.63
CA GLY A 285 2.93 29.80 -1.94
C GLY A 285 2.18 29.82 -3.28
N GLN A 286 2.05 28.68 -3.95
CA GLN A 286 1.31 28.53 -5.20
C GLN A 286 -0.19 28.37 -4.94
N ASN A 287 -1.01 28.95 -5.81
CA ASN A 287 -2.45 28.85 -5.70
C ASN A 287 -2.93 27.43 -6.04
N ILE A 288 -3.69 26.82 -5.14
CA ILE A 288 -4.30 25.50 -5.29
C ILE A 288 -5.81 25.58 -5.01
N ALA A 289 -6.57 24.62 -5.51
CA ALA A 289 -7.98 24.48 -5.18
C ALA A 289 -8.15 23.59 -3.93
N THR A 290 -8.91 24.11 -2.97
CA THR A 290 -9.24 23.46 -1.71
C THR A 290 -10.77 23.39 -1.56
N ASN A 291 -11.26 22.47 -0.73
CA ASN A 291 -12.71 22.33 -0.48
C ASN A 291 -13.53 22.09 -1.77
N VAL A 292 -13.03 21.22 -2.65
CA VAL A 292 -13.61 20.94 -3.97
C VAL A 292 -14.86 20.08 -3.82
N LYS A 293 -16.03 20.59 -4.24
CA LYS A 293 -17.33 19.91 -4.18
C LYS A 293 -17.91 19.75 -5.57
N VAL A 294 -18.46 18.58 -5.89
CA VAL A 294 -19.20 18.37 -7.15
C VAL A 294 -20.56 19.02 -7.05
N LEU A 295 -20.96 19.79 -8.07
CA LEU A 295 -22.28 20.41 -8.16
C LEU A 295 -23.23 19.50 -8.95
N GLU A 296 -24.43 19.28 -8.42
CA GLU A 296 -25.46 18.54 -9.15
C GLU A 296 -26.10 19.46 -10.21
N PRO A 297 -26.59 18.92 -11.34
CA PRO A 297 -27.21 19.71 -12.41
C PRO A 297 -28.50 20.45 -12.00
N SER A 298 -28.98 20.28 -10.76
CA SER A 298 -30.08 21.06 -10.18
C SER A 298 -29.65 22.30 -9.37
N ASP A 299 -28.35 22.53 -9.18
CA ASP A 299 -27.80 23.63 -8.38
C ASP A 299 -27.53 24.91 -9.20
N ASP A 300 -28.20 25.10 -10.34
CA ASP A 300 -28.15 26.35 -11.11
C ASP A 300 -28.84 27.48 -10.32
N VAL A 301 -28.04 28.15 -9.49
CA VAL A 301 -28.31 29.51 -8.99
C VAL A 301 -27.74 30.51 -10.02
N PRO A 302 -28.44 31.62 -10.32
CA PRO A 302 -28.17 32.44 -11.51
C PRO A 302 -26.77 33.04 -11.52
N VAL A 303 -26.17 33.11 -12.71
CA VAL A 303 -25.00 33.93 -12.99
C VAL A 303 -25.43 35.40 -12.84
N ASP A 304 -24.88 36.11 -11.85
CA ASP A 304 -24.95 37.57 -11.81
C ASP A 304 -24.20 38.12 -13.03
N GLU A 305 -24.98 38.67 -13.97
CA GLU A 305 -24.50 39.63 -14.96
C GLU A 305 -24.31 40.98 -14.25
N GLU A 306 -23.07 41.35 -13.92
CA GLU A 306 -22.69 42.76 -13.72
C GLU A 306 -21.46 43.06 -14.60
N GLU A 307 -21.71 43.73 -15.72
CA GLU A 307 -21.49 45.16 -15.96
C GLU A 307 -20.09 45.46 -16.49
N TYR A 308 -19.96 45.47 -17.82
CA TYR A 308 -19.00 46.31 -18.51
C TYR A 308 -19.69 47.65 -18.85
N LEU A 309 -19.32 48.68 -18.08
CA LEU A 309 -19.31 50.08 -18.53
C LEU A 309 -17.85 50.54 -18.62
#